data_AF-A0A967CCL7-F1
#
_entry.id   AF-A0A967CCL7-F1
#
_cell.length_a   1.000
_cell.length_b   1.000
_cell.length_c   1.000
_cell.angle_alpha   90.00
_cell.angle_beta   90.00
_cell.angle_gamma   90.00
#
_symmetry.space_group_name_H-M   'P 1'
#
loop_
_entity.id
_entity.type
_entity.pdbx_description
1 polymer ?
#
loop_
_entity_poly.entity_id
_entity_poly.type
_entity_poly.pdbx_seq_one_letter_code
_entity_poly.pdbx_strand_id
1 'polypeptide(L)'
;SLVLAVLTSFAWRFLLNLGAFWLTDYRAIASLGLVATTFLSGFLVPLAFFPPVIRSILEALPFAAIIQTPATVFLERAEGMDLTLLLAQQLGWAIVMLGVAHWGAQFAMRRVTVQGG
;
A
#
# COMPACT_ATOMS: atom_id res chain seq x y z
N SER A 1 -5.44 -11.18 -5.56
CA SER A 1 -6.77 -11.31 -4.91
C SER A 1 -7.35 -9.92 -4.68
N LEU A 2 -8.65 -9.73 -4.91
CA LEU A 2 -9.32 -8.45 -4.67
C LEU A 2 -9.36 -8.09 -3.18
N VAL A 3 -9.60 -9.08 -2.31
CA VAL A 3 -9.67 -8.87 -0.85
C VAL A 3 -8.33 -8.36 -0.30
N LEU A 4 -7.22 -8.97 -0.72
CA LEU A 4 -5.89 -8.51 -0.31
C LEU A 4 -5.58 -7.10 -0.80
N ALA A 5 -6.04 -6.73 -2.00
CA ALA A 5 -5.85 -5.38 -2.53
C ALA A 5 -6.60 -4.34 -1.66
N VAL A 6 -7.83 -4.66 -1.27
CA VAL A 6 -8.65 -3.82 -0.39
C VAL A 6 -7.99 -3.68 0.99
N LEU A 7 -7.48 -4.76 1.58
CA LEU A 7 -6.80 -4.73 2.87
C LEU A 7 -5.52 -3.87 2.82
N THR A 8 -4.69 -4.04 1.80
CA THR A 8 -3.48 -3.23 1.62
C THR A 8 -3.83 -1.76 1.39
N SER A 9 -4.87 -1.47 0.61
CA SER A 9 -5.35 -0.09 0.38
C SER A 9 -5.87 0.56 1.67
N PHE A 10 -6.63 -0.20 2.47
CA PHE A 10 -7.09 0.24 3.78
C PHE A 10 -5.92 0.53 4.71
N ALA A 11 -4.96 -0.39 4.83
CA ALA A 11 -3.81 -0.24 5.71
C ALA A 11 -2.96 0.98 5.33
N TRP A 12 -2.72 1.18 4.03
CA TRP A 12 -2.02 2.34 3.51
C TRP A 12 -2.73 3.66 3.87
N ARG A 13 -4.04 3.75 3.60
CA ARG A 13 -4.84 4.94 3.97
C ARG A 13 -4.86 5.18 5.47
N PHE A 14 -4.95 4.11 6.27
CA PHE A 14 -4.93 4.20 7.71
C PHE A 14 -3.60 4.78 8.21
N LEU A 15 -2.46 4.33 7.67
CA LEU A 15 -1.14 4.86 7.99
C LEU A 15 -1.02 6.36 7.69
N LEU A 16 -1.53 6.81 6.53
CA LEU A 16 -1.54 8.23 6.17
C LEU A 16 -2.36 9.07 7.16
N ASN A 17 -3.55 8.58 7.56
CA ASN A 17 -4.40 9.25 8.54
C ASN A 17 -3.78 9.24 9.94
N LEU A 18 -3.12 8.15 10.31
CA LEU A 18 -2.43 8.03 11.59
C LEU A 18 -1.26 9.04 11.68
N GLY A 19 -0.56 9.29 10.57
CA GLY A 19 0.46 10.33 10.49
C GLY A 19 -0.04 11.74 10.84
N ALA A 20 -1.34 12.01 10.66
CA ALA A 20 -1.96 13.29 11.02
C ALA A 20 -1.88 13.61 12.52
N PHE A 21 -1.73 12.59 13.39
CA PHE A 21 -1.57 12.80 14.83
C PHE A 21 -0.20 13.40 15.20
N TRP A 22 0.82 13.26 14.36
CA TRP A 22 2.17 13.76 14.61
C TRP A 22 2.58 14.92 13.70
N LEU A 23 1.96 15.04 12.54
CA LEU A 23 2.27 16.09 11.58
C LEU A 23 1.22 17.19 11.60
N THR A 24 1.69 18.43 11.63
CA THR A 24 0.86 19.64 11.67
C THR A 24 -0.01 19.82 10.42
N ASP A 25 0.38 19.25 9.27
CA ASP A 25 -0.34 19.38 8.00
C ASP A 25 -0.69 18.03 7.37
N TYR A 26 -1.93 17.58 7.60
CA TYR A 26 -2.51 16.39 7.00
C TYR A 26 -2.60 16.45 5.46
N ARG A 27 -2.79 17.64 4.88
CA ARG A 27 -3.05 17.78 3.44
C ARG A 27 -1.82 17.42 2.63
N ALA A 28 -0.63 17.79 3.13
CA ALA A 28 0.64 17.44 2.51
C ALA A 28 0.84 15.92 2.45
N ILE A 29 0.58 15.22 3.56
CA ILE A 29 0.69 13.74 3.63
C ILE A 29 -0.33 13.07 2.69
N ALA A 30 -1.58 13.52 2.71
CA ALA A 30 -2.62 12.97 1.85
C ALA A 30 -2.28 13.13 0.36
N SER A 31 -1.73 14.29 -0.01
CA SER A 31 -1.30 14.59 -1.38
C SER A 31 -0.12 13.71 -1.81
N LEU A 32 0.89 13.54 -0.94
CA LEU A 32 2.01 12.63 -1.20
C LEU A 32 1.55 11.18 -1.32
N GLY A 33 0.63 10.77 -0.46
CA GLY A 33 0.04 9.43 -0.49
C GLY A 33 -0.71 9.16 -1.79
N LEU A 34 -1.44 10.15 -2.30
CA LEU A 34 -2.11 10.07 -3.59
C LEU A 34 -1.12 9.94 -4.75
N VAL A 35 -0.08 10.78 -4.79
CA VAL A 35 0.97 10.72 -5.83
C VAL A 35 1.69 9.37 -5.80
N ALA A 36 2.09 8.90 -4.63
CA ALA A 36 2.73 7.59 -4.47
C ALA A 36 1.82 6.46 -5.00
N THR A 37 0.54 6.47 -4.61
CA THR A 37 -0.41 5.43 -5.03
C THR A 37 -0.68 5.47 -6.53
N THR A 38 -0.87 6.65 -7.12
CA THR A 38 -1.24 6.78 -8.55
C THR A 38 -0.06 6.55 -9.49
N PHE A 39 1.16 6.93 -9.08
CA PHE A 39 2.35 6.77 -9.89
C PHE A 39 2.99 5.39 -9.72
N LEU A 40 3.26 4.97 -8.48
CA LEU A 40 4.05 3.75 -8.20
C LEU A 40 3.24 2.46 -8.38
N SER A 41 1.91 2.53 -8.45
CA SER A 41 1.06 1.34 -8.70
C SER A 41 0.89 1.02 -10.18
N GLY A 42 1.38 1.87 -11.08
CA GLY A 42 1.18 1.72 -12.52
C GLY A 42 -0.17 2.23 -13.04
N PHE A 43 -0.92 2.99 -12.22
CA PHE A 43 -2.23 3.55 -12.62
C PHE A 43 -2.10 4.66 -13.67
N LEU A 44 -1.18 5.62 -13.48
CA LEU A 44 -0.95 6.68 -14.47
C LEU A 44 -0.17 6.19 -15.69
N VAL A 45 0.90 5.44 -15.46
CA VAL A 45 1.74 4.83 -16.50
C VAL A 45 1.95 3.38 -16.12
N PRO A 46 1.49 2.41 -16.93
CA PRO A 46 1.69 0.99 -16.64
C PRO A 46 3.16 0.68 -16.36
N LEU A 47 3.45 -0.10 -15.30
CA LEU A 47 4.83 -0.39 -14.91
C LEU A 47 5.63 -1.10 -16.02
N ALA A 48 4.94 -1.73 -16.97
CA ALA A 48 5.53 -2.38 -18.14
C ALA A 48 6.32 -1.41 -19.05
N PHE A 49 6.06 -0.11 -18.99
CA PHE A 49 6.80 0.91 -19.77
C PHE A 49 8.13 1.34 -19.13
N PHE A 50 8.40 0.95 -17.87
CA PHE A 50 9.64 1.32 -17.20
C PHE A 50 10.80 0.39 -17.59
N PRO A 51 12.06 0.89 -17.54
CA PRO A 51 13.24 0.05 -17.72
C PRO A 51 13.25 -1.14 -16.76
N PRO A 52 13.82 -2.30 -17.14
CA PRO A 52 13.69 -3.55 -16.39
C PRO A 52 14.05 -3.43 -14.91
N VAL A 53 15.15 -2.74 -14.59
CA VAL A 53 15.63 -2.55 -13.21
C VAL A 53 14.62 -1.77 -12.38
N ILE A 54 14.08 -0.67 -12.92
CA ILE A 54 13.12 0.18 -12.22
C ILE A 54 11.79 -0.55 -12.07
N ARG A 55 11.35 -1.24 -13.12
CA ARG A 55 10.13 -2.04 -13.13
C ARG A 55 10.15 -3.08 -12.01
N SER A 56 11.21 -3.87 -11.89
CA SER A 56 11.32 -4.89 -10.84
C SER A 56 11.24 -4.30 -9.43
N ILE A 57 11.82 -3.12 -9.21
CA ILE A 57 11.72 -2.42 -7.93
C ILE A 57 10.27 -1.98 -7.67
N LEU A 58 9.62 -1.34 -8.65
CA LEU A 58 8.25 -0.87 -8.52
C LEU A 58 7.25 -2.02 -8.33
N GLU A 59 7.45 -3.13 -9.03
CA GLU A 59 6.64 -4.36 -8.88
C GLU A 59 6.83 -5.02 -7.51
N ALA A 60 8.00 -4.86 -6.87
CA ALA A 60 8.25 -5.35 -5.51
C ALA A 60 7.57 -4.50 -4.41
N LEU A 61 7.24 -3.24 -4.72
CA LEU A 61 6.61 -2.32 -3.76
C LEU A 61 5.15 -2.69 -3.44
N PRO A 62 4.62 -2.24 -2.30
CA PRO A 62 3.22 -2.49 -1.93
C PRO A 62 2.21 -1.79 -2.85
N PHE A 63 2.62 -0.77 -3.60
CA PHE A 63 1.72 -0.03 -4.48
C PHE A 63 1.25 -0.86 -5.67
N ALA A 64 2.13 -1.71 -6.23
CA ALA A 64 1.77 -2.65 -7.29
C ALA A 64 0.69 -3.65 -6.81
N ALA A 65 0.78 -4.09 -5.55
CA ALA A 65 -0.19 -4.96 -4.89
C ALA A 65 -1.60 -4.35 -4.72
N ILE A 66 -1.74 -3.01 -4.83
CA ILE A 66 -3.03 -2.30 -4.71
C ILE A 66 -3.79 -2.25 -6.04
N ILE A 67 -3.11 -2.03 -7.18
CA ILE A 67 -3.76 -1.84 -8.50
C ILE A 67 -3.28 -2.85 -9.53
N GLN A 68 -1.98 -2.94 -9.78
CA GLN A 68 -1.47 -3.74 -10.89
C GLN A 68 -1.66 -5.25 -10.67
N THR A 69 -1.30 -5.77 -9.50
CA THR A 69 -1.42 -7.20 -9.17
C THR A 69 -2.86 -7.71 -9.31
N PRO A 70 -3.90 -7.10 -8.70
CA PRO A 70 -5.27 -7.56 -8.90
C PRO A 70 -5.74 -7.41 -10.35
N ALA A 71 -5.29 -6.39 -11.09
CA ALA A 71 -5.60 -6.26 -12.51
C ALA A 71 -5.00 -7.39 -13.35
N THR A 72 -3.74 -7.76 -13.12
CA THR A 72 -3.08 -8.90 -13.80
C THR A 72 -3.78 -10.21 -13.50
N VAL A 73 -4.17 -10.44 -12.24
CA VAL A 73 -4.92 -11.64 -11.83
C VAL A 73 -6.31 -11.66 -12.46
N PHE A 74 -7.01 -10.52 -12.49
CA PHE A 74 -8.35 -10.42 -13.08
C PHE A 74 -8.36 -10.59 -14.60
N LEU A 75 -7.30 -10.14 -15.27
CA LEU A 75 -7.10 -10.31 -16.71
C LEU A 75 -6.51 -11.68 -17.08
N GLU A 76 -6.39 -12.60 -16.11
CA GLU A 76 -5.83 -13.96 -16.29
C GLU A 76 -4.43 -13.94 -16.95
N ARG A 77 -3.65 -12.90 -16.67
CA ARG A 77 -2.31 -12.71 -17.23
C ARG A 77 -1.19 -13.37 -16.39
N ALA A 78 -1.55 -14.08 -15.34
CA ALA A 78 -0.62 -14.80 -14.48
C ALA A 78 -1.16 -16.21 -14.21
N GLU A 79 -0.33 -17.22 -14.45
CA GLU A 79 -0.69 -18.63 -14.29
C GLU A 79 0.33 -19.36 -13.39
N GLY A 80 -0.10 -20.46 -12.77
CA GLY A 80 0.78 -21.36 -12.01
C GLY A 80 1.55 -20.68 -10.87
N MET A 81 2.88 -20.80 -10.91
CA MET A 81 3.79 -20.30 -9.87
C MET A 81 3.85 -18.76 -9.82
N ASP A 82 3.64 -18.07 -10.94
CA ASP A 82 3.64 -16.62 -10.97
C ASP A 82 2.44 -16.04 -10.21
N LEU A 83 1.28 -16.70 -10.34
CA LEU A 83 0.08 -16.33 -9.59
C LEU A 83 0.29 -16.51 -8.07
N THR A 84 0.87 -17.63 -7.64
CA THR A 84 1.10 -17.89 -6.21
C THR A 84 2.11 -16.91 -5.61
N LEU A 85 3.18 -16.58 -6.34
CA LEU A 85 4.17 -15.59 -5.90
C LEU A 85 3.54 -14.20 -5.77
N LEU A 86 2.75 -13.77 -6.75
CA LEU A 86 2.04 -12.49 -6.72
C LEU A 86 1.08 -12.39 -5.52
N LEU A 87 0.33 -13.46 -5.24
CA LEU A 87 -0.57 -13.52 -4.09
C LEU A 87 0.17 -13.53 -2.76
N ALA A 88 1.28 -14.26 -2.67
CA ALA A 88 2.11 -14.30 -1.47
C ALA A 88 2.74 -12.94 -1.16
N GLN A 89 3.23 -12.24 -2.19
CA GLN A 89 3.74 -10.88 -2.05
C GLN A 89 2.64 -9.91 -1.62
N GLN A 90 1.44 -10.02 -2.21
CA GLN A 90 0.28 -9.20 -1.83
C GLN A 90 -0.11 -9.41 -0.36
N LEU A 91 -0.10 -10.66 0.10
CA LEU A 91 -0.37 -11.04 1.48
C LEU A 91 0.72 -10.53 2.43
N GLY A 92 1.99 -10.68 2.08
CA GLY A 92 3.12 -10.19 2.87
C GLY A 92 3.03 -8.70 3.14
N TRP A 93 2.75 -7.90 2.09
CA TRP A 93 2.56 -6.46 2.25
C TRP A 93 1.33 -6.08 3.07
N ALA A 94 0.22 -6.80 2.90
CA ALA A 94 -0.97 -6.58 3.73
C ALA A 94 -0.65 -6.79 5.23
N ILE A 95 0.04 -7.88 5.57
CA ILE A 95 0.44 -8.18 6.95
C ILE A 95 1.39 -7.10 7.49
N VAL A 96 2.43 -6.73 6.74
CA VAL A 96 3.40 -5.72 7.16
C VAL A 96 2.71 -4.37 7.39
N MET A 97 1.88 -3.90 6.45
CA MET A 97 1.19 -2.61 6.58
C MET A 97 0.20 -2.60 7.74
N LEU A 98 -0.59 -3.67 7.91
CA LEU A 98 -1.53 -3.78 9.02
C LEU A 98 -0.80 -3.86 10.37
N GLY A 99 0.33 -4.56 10.45
CA GLY A 99 1.17 -4.62 11.64
C GLY A 99 1.72 -3.25 12.03
N VAL A 100 2.26 -2.49 11.06
CA VAL A 100 2.75 -1.13 11.29
C VAL A 100 1.61 -0.19 11.69
N ALA A 101 0.45 -0.30 11.02
CA ALA A 101 -0.75 0.47 11.35
C ALA A 101 -1.23 0.21 12.77
N HIS A 102 -1.32 -1.05 13.16
CA HIS A 102 -1.72 -1.46 14.50
C HIS A 102 -0.75 -0.92 15.56
N TRP A 103 0.56 -1.09 15.33
CA TRP A 103 1.59 -0.60 16.25
C TRP A 103 1.53 0.92 16.41
N GLY A 104 1.45 1.65 15.29
CA GLY A 104 1.33 3.10 15.33
C GLY A 104 0.04 3.57 16.03
N ALA A 105 -1.09 2.86 15.86
CA ALA A 105 -2.33 3.18 16.56
C ALA A 105 -2.18 3.04 18.09
N GLN A 106 -1.48 2.00 18.57
CA GLN A 106 -1.17 1.84 20.00
C GLN A 106 -0.37 3.03 20.54
N PHE A 107 0.60 3.54 19.77
CA PHE A 107 1.36 4.73 20.14
C PHE A 107 0.52 6.01 20.13
N ALA A 108 -0.39 6.17 19.15
CA ALA A 108 -1.29 7.33 19.09
C ALA A 108 -2.22 7.37 20.31
N MET A 109 -2.81 6.23 20.69
CA MET A 109 -3.73 6.14 21.83
C MET A 109 -3.08 6.60 23.14
N ARG A 110 -1.79 6.30 23.35
CA ARG A 110 -1.03 6.78 24.52
C ARG A 110 -0.86 8.30 24.58
N ARG A 111 -0.90 9.00 23.44
CA ARG A 111 -0.86 10.47 23.40
C ARG A 111 -2.24 11.10 23.59
N VAL A 112 -3.29 10.47 23.08
CA VAL A 112 -4.67 10.97 23.21
C VAL A 112 -5.11 10.96 24.67
N THR A 113 -4.70 9.97 25.47
CA THR A 113 -4.97 9.95 26.92
C THR A 113 -4.32 11.09 27.70
N VAL A 114 -3.28 11.75 27.18
CA VAL A 114 -2.64 12.91 27.84
C VAL A 114 -3.38 14.22 27.55
N GLN A 115 -4.23 14.25 26.52
CA GLN A 115 -5.02 15.43 26.14
C GLN A 115 -6.49 15.33 26.59
N GLY A 116 -6.89 14.22 27.21
CA GLY A 116 -8.27 13.94 27.61
C GLY A 116 -8.65 14.24 29.06
N GLY A 117 -7.68 14.57 29.93
CA GLY A 117 -7.88 14.68 31.38
C GLY A 117 -7.75 13.35 32.12
#